data_AF-U1GMI1-F1
#
_entry.id   AF-U1GMI1-F1
#
_cell.length_a   1.000
_cell.length_b   1.000
_cell.length_c   1.000
_cell.angle_alpha   90.00
_cell.angle_beta   90.00
_cell.angle_gamma   90.00
#
_symmetry.space_group_name_H-M   'P 1'
#
loop_
_entity.id
_entity.type
_entity.pdbx_description
1 polymer ?
#
loop_
_entity_poly.entity_id
_entity_poly.type
_entity_poly.pdbx_seq_one_letter_code
_entity_poly.pdbx_strand_id
1 'polypeptide(L)'
;MPILLKGEMMKKLLTYCSLLGIALSGYQPAFAKDLVFDGGIKIGIPEYRGPVDNHKMDLLVTSEKVEGKKIIYTWKLTNRIDSPFDDNDIKKAGKGDYCNNTQPNGAYHWEIKFYPKVEIVNQPYLARYFDISLTADGKKIWGSNAHQRIRVDIGKTVTFRLELTLKKEALYNGSGDYTIRKGQPLAVVSIFCENGGRNSNEWINQSQMYNKFTGIEMKAADDATLHFSRTCMISGRRDLEVNLAPVTKAELENKGRIKGGQFDLLLNCSQAEIKNAYIMFTDQLDPSNKTTLLTTQNGSTKRKDVKFIIQDSEGKAVQYGPAPTSSIVLWGENKGEQVDYPNMQLFGKRLSNEPFLKKSYTVFYQRGVLTGIEPGEVQGKVIYNLYYN
;
A
#
# COMPACT_ATOMS: atom_id res chain seq x y z
N MET A 1 33.42 -34.37 -49.43
CA MET A 1 34.45 -33.81 -48.52
C MET A 1 33.89 -32.56 -47.86
N PRO A 2 34.10 -32.39 -46.54
CA PRO A 2 33.02 -31.99 -45.64
C PRO A 2 32.88 -30.48 -45.48
N ILE A 3 31.62 -30.05 -45.43
CA ILE A 3 31.17 -28.74 -44.96
C ILE A 3 31.15 -28.81 -43.43
N LEU A 4 32.15 -28.23 -42.78
CA LEU A 4 32.23 -28.15 -41.31
C LEU A 4 31.87 -26.73 -40.84
N LEU A 5 30.60 -26.63 -40.43
CA LEU A 5 30.13 -25.97 -39.19
C LEU A 5 30.53 -24.50 -38.95
N LYS A 6 29.91 -23.59 -39.71
CA LYS A 6 29.68 -22.20 -39.29
C LYS A 6 28.77 -22.08 -38.04
N GLY A 7 28.12 -23.19 -37.63
CA GLY A 7 27.21 -23.26 -36.49
C GLY A 7 27.87 -23.56 -35.13
N GLU A 8 29.11 -24.08 -35.09
CA GLU A 8 29.77 -24.39 -33.81
C GLU A 8 30.50 -23.20 -33.19
N MET A 9 31.04 -22.29 -34.00
CA MET A 9 31.65 -21.05 -33.49
C MET A 9 30.61 -20.08 -32.91
N MET A 10 29.38 -20.10 -33.43
CA MET A 10 28.30 -19.24 -32.91
C MET A 10 27.70 -19.78 -31.62
N LYS A 11 27.69 -21.11 -31.42
CA LYS A 11 27.30 -21.72 -30.13
C LYS A 11 28.33 -21.43 -29.04
N LYS A 12 29.63 -21.57 -29.29
CA LYS A 12 30.66 -21.29 -28.28
C LYS A 12 30.73 -19.81 -27.88
N LEU A 13 30.45 -18.87 -28.79
CA LEU A 13 30.42 -17.44 -28.48
C LEU A 13 29.18 -17.05 -27.64
N LEU A 14 28.01 -17.66 -27.92
CA LEU A 14 26.81 -17.45 -27.12
C LEU A 14 26.90 -18.09 -25.73
N THR A 15 27.58 -19.24 -25.57
CA THR A 15 27.81 -19.85 -24.25
C THR A 15 28.81 -19.03 -23.42
N TYR A 16 29.82 -18.41 -24.04
CA TYR A 16 30.75 -17.53 -23.34
C TYR A 16 30.12 -16.19 -22.94
N CYS A 17 29.28 -15.59 -23.78
CA CYS A 17 28.56 -14.35 -23.42
C CYS A 17 27.46 -14.60 -22.37
N SER A 18 26.84 -15.78 -22.33
CA SER A 18 25.88 -16.12 -21.26
C SER A 18 26.57 -16.45 -19.94
N LEU A 19 27.74 -17.11 -19.96
CA LEU A 19 28.55 -17.33 -18.76
C LEU A 19 29.20 -16.04 -18.23
N LEU A 20 29.63 -15.12 -19.11
CA LEU A 20 30.11 -13.79 -18.68
C LEU A 20 28.96 -12.91 -18.18
N GLY A 21 27.76 -13.03 -18.75
CA GLY A 21 26.55 -12.35 -18.30
C GLY A 21 26.10 -12.81 -16.91
N ILE A 22 26.27 -14.09 -16.57
CA ILE A 22 26.01 -14.64 -15.23
C ILE A 22 27.15 -14.29 -14.25
N ALA A 23 28.40 -14.24 -14.72
CA ALA A 23 29.54 -13.80 -13.89
C ALA A 23 29.52 -12.28 -13.59
N LEU A 24 28.90 -11.45 -14.45
CA LEU A 24 28.78 -10.00 -14.27
C LEU A 24 27.43 -9.56 -13.67
N SER A 25 26.38 -10.38 -13.71
CA SER A 25 25.12 -10.15 -12.98
C SER A 25 25.11 -10.77 -11.57
N GLY A 26 26.12 -11.59 -11.24
CA GLY A 26 26.23 -12.33 -9.99
C GLY A 26 27.02 -11.65 -8.86
N TYR A 27 27.47 -10.40 -9.00
CA TYR A 27 28.02 -9.64 -7.86
C TYR A 27 26.90 -9.09 -6.96
N GLN A 28 25.99 -9.98 -6.52
CA GLN A 28 25.42 -9.79 -5.20
C GLN A 28 26.52 -10.22 -4.22
N PRO A 29 27.00 -9.35 -3.32
CA PRO A 29 27.88 -9.82 -2.26
C PRO A 29 27.14 -10.97 -1.57
N ALA A 30 27.82 -12.10 -1.38
CA ALA A 30 27.28 -13.22 -0.64
C ALA A 30 26.92 -12.72 0.76
N PHE A 31 25.64 -12.39 0.98
CA PHE A 31 25.11 -11.99 2.27
C PHE A 31 24.99 -13.28 3.09
N ALA A 32 25.90 -13.55 4.03
CA ALA A 32 25.82 -14.78 4.84
C ALA A 32 24.98 -14.60 6.12
N LYS A 33 24.57 -13.37 6.43
CA LYS A 33 23.71 -13.04 7.60
C LYS A 33 22.75 -11.89 7.29
N ASP A 34 21.50 -12.03 7.73
CA ASP A 34 20.46 -11.01 7.62
C ASP A 34 20.21 -10.32 8.98
N LEU A 35 19.96 -9.01 8.97
CA LEU A 35 19.22 -8.35 10.04
C LEU A 35 17.72 -8.44 9.73
N VAL A 36 16.96 -8.90 10.72
CA VAL A 36 15.49 -9.01 10.64
C VAL A 36 14.86 -7.91 11.50
N PHE A 37 14.00 -7.12 10.88
CA PHE A 37 13.26 -6.03 11.50
C PHE A 37 11.83 -6.45 11.81
N ASP A 38 11.17 -5.73 12.71
CA ASP A 38 9.76 -5.99 12.94
C ASP A 38 9.00 -5.67 11.63
N GLY A 39 7.98 -6.46 11.35
CA GLY A 39 7.24 -6.38 10.10
C GLY A 39 7.96 -6.93 8.87
N GLY A 40 8.82 -7.93 9.07
CA GLY A 40 9.23 -8.87 8.02
C GLY A 40 10.35 -8.40 7.08
N ILE A 41 10.85 -7.18 7.26
CA ILE A 41 11.96 -6.67 6.45
C ILE A 41 13.25 -7.39 6.84
N LYS A 42 13.92 -7.97 5.84
CA LYS A 42 15.24 -8.58 5.96
C LYS A 42 16.25 -7.79 5.15
N ILE A 43 17.38 -7.44 5.76
CA ILE A 43 18.47 -6.74 5.10
C ILE A 43 19.74 -7.55 5.26
N GLY A 44 20.32 -7.96 4.14
CA GLY A 44 21.59 -8.68 4.11
C GLY A 44 22.74 -7.79 4.60
N ILE A 45 23.59 -8.36 5.44
CA ILE A 45 24.82 -7.73 5.92
C ILE A 45 25.93 -8.03 4.91
N PRO A 46 26.65 -7.01 4.38
CA PRO A 46 27.75 -7.26 3.47
C PRO A 46 28.85 -8.06 4.16
N GLU A 47 29.28 -9.17 3.57
CA GLU A 47 30.39 -9.98 4.08
C GLU A 47 31.53 -10.05 3.06
N TYR A 48 32.19 -8.91 2.82
CA TYR A 48 33.32 -8.88 1.90
C TYR A 48 34.59 -8.48 2.65
N ARG A 49 35.50 -9.46 2.83
CA ARG A 49 36.82 -9.37 3.51
C ARG A 49 36.84 -9.32 5.04
N GLY A 50 35.79 -9.83 5.69
CA GLY A 50 35.77 -10.01 7.15
C GLY A 50 34.40 -9.66 7.76
N PRO A 51 34.23 -9.86 9.07
CA PRO A 51 32.99 -9.51 9.75
C PRO A 51 32.77 -8.00 9.71
N VAL A 52 31.62 -7.56 9.17
CA VAL A 52 31.17 -6.16 9.26
C VAL A 52 30.45 -5.97 10.58
N ASP A 53 30.92 -5.01 11.38
CA ASP A 53 30.23 -4.60 12.60
C ASP A 53 28.81 -4.14 12.24
N ASN A 54 27.81 -4.71 12.90
CA ASN A 54 26.42 -4.48 12.58
C ASN A 54 25.59 -4.20 13.82
N HIS A 55 24.68 -3.25 13.70
CA HIS A 55 23.80 -2.85 14.78
C HIS A 55 22.37 -2.67 14.27
N LYS A 56 21.40 -3.15 15.06
CA LYS A 56 19.98 -2.86 14.91
C LYS A 56 19.58 -1.92 16.04
N MET A 57 18.90 -0.83 15.71
CA MET A 57 18.31 0.07 16.70
C MET A 57 16.90 0.48 16.31
N ASP A 58 16.10 0.81 17.33
CA ASP A 58 14.81 1.47 17.17
C ASP A 58 15.00 2.98 17.30
N LEU A 59 14.31 3.74 16.46
CA LEU A 59 14.26 5.18 16.52
C LEU A 59 12.80 5.66 16.59
N LEU A 60 12.47 6.33 17.69
CA LEU A 60 11.20 7.05 17.81
C LEU A 60 11.31 8.37 17.05
N VAL A 61 10.44 8.55 16.04
CA VAL A 61 10.39 9.77 15.23
C VAL A 61 9.08 10.51 15.44
N THR A 62 9.17 11.81 15.69
CA THR A 62 8.03 12.68 15.97
C THR A 62 7.37 13.12 14.68
N SER A 63 6.03 13.20 14.68
CA SER A 63 5.33 13.83 13.56
C SER A 63 5.49 15.36 13.65
N GLU A 64 6.05 15.97 12.60
CA GLU A 64 6.28 17.42 12.58
C GLU A 64 5.04 18.15 12.08
N LYS A 65 4.34 17.56 11.11
CA LYS A 65 3.20 18.21 10.47
C LYS A 65 2.23 17.20 9.84
N VAL A 66 0.94 17.48 10.01
CA VAL A 66 -0.14 16.89 9.22
C VAL A 66 -0.68 17.99 8.32
N GLU A 67 -0.51 17.85 7.00
CA GLU A 67 -0.98 18.83 6.01
C GLU A 67 -1.87 18.16 4.98
N GLY A 68 -3.16 18.50 4.99
CA GLY A 68 -4.11 17.97 4.03
C GLY A 68 -4.10 16.44 4.03
N LYS A 69 -3.64 15.84 2.92
CA LYS A 69 -3.55 14.38 2.71
C LYS A 69 -2.17 13.79 3.06
N LYS A 70 -1.36 14.45 3.92
CA LYS A 70 0.03 14.09 4.21
C LYS A 70 0.37 14.05 5.69
N ILE A 71 1.19 13.08 6.09
CA ILE A 71 1.87 13.03 7.40
C ILE A 71 3.38 13.12 7.17
N ILE A 72 4.04 13.98 7.93
CA ILE A 72 5.48 14.26 7.82
C ILE A 72 6.16 13.91 9.14
N TYR A 73 7.15 13.02 9.07
CA TYR A 73 8.06 12.73 10.19
C TYR A 73 9.45 13.24 9.87
N THR A 74 10.09 13.86 10.87
CA THR A 74 11.48 14.31 10.75
C THR A 74 12.29 13.87 11.95
N TRP A 75 13.57 13.61 11.69
CA TRP A 75 14.54 13.29 12.73
C TRP A 75 15.93 13.68 12.28
N LYS A 76 16.85 13.67 13.23
CA LYS A 76 18.25 14.06 13.02
C LYS A 76 19.13 12.96 13.55
N LEU A 77 20.12 12.55 12.76
CA LEU A 77 21.18 11.67 13.21
C LEU A 77 22.48 12.47 13.22
N THR A 78 23.09 12.58 14.40
CA THR A 78 24.39 13.22 14.56
C THR A 78 25.48 12.16 14.52
N ASN A 79 26.47 12.38 13.67
CA ASN A 79 27.67 11.58 13.68
C ASN A 79 28.52 11.92 14.90
N ARG A 80 28.49 11.08 15.93
CA ARG A 80 29.42 11.15 17.07
C ARG A 80 30.48 10.07 16.92
N ILE A 81 31.74 10.47 17.14
CA ILE A 81 32.90 9.58 17.20
C ILE A 81 33.57 9.83 18.53
N ASP A 82 33.76 8.75 19.29
CA ASP A 82 34.43 8.81 20.58
C ASP A 82 35.94 9.06 20.35
N SER A 83 36.41 10.24 20.78
CA SER A 83 37.79 10.76 20.74
C SER A 83 38.22 11.52 19.47
N PRO A 84 38.85 12.71 19.59
CA PRO A 84 39.60 13.32 18.50
C PRO A 84 40.83 12.45 18.16
N PHE A 85 41.19 12.44 16.88
CA PHE A 85 42.39 11.81 16.36
C PHE A 85 43.63 12.49 16.97
N ASP A 86 44.54 11.69 17.52
CA ASP A 86 45.92 12.15 17.73
C ASP A 86 46.62 11.92 16.39
N ASP A 87 47.11 12.99 15.75
CA ASP A 87 47.49 13.07 14.32
C ASP A 87 48.52 12.01 13.85
N ASN A 88 49.11 11.25 14.77
CA ASN A 88 50.19 10.31 14.49
C ASN A 88 49.81 8.82 14.65
N ASP A 89 48.60 8.46 15.06
CA ASP A 89 48.25 7.05 15.31
C ASP A 89 46.87 6.64 14.78
N ILE A 90 46.83 6.27 13.48
CA ILE A 90 45.67 5.69 12.77
C ILE A 90 45.10 4.46 13.49
N LYS A 91 45.86 3.84 14.41
CA LYS A 91 45.47 2.63 15.15
C LYS A 91 44.46 2.89 16.28
N LYS A 92 44.21 4.15 16.66
CA LYS A 92 43.14 4.53 17.61
C LYS A 92 41.92 5.10 16.88
N ALA A 93 41.42 4.38 15.88
CA ALA A 93 40.17 4.73 15.22
C ALA A 93 39.03 4.77 16.25
N GLY A 94 38.41 5.95 16.43
CA GLY A 94 37.23 6.11 17.26
C GLY A 94 36.06 5.30 16.69
N LYS A 95 35.36 4.56 17.54
CA LYS A 95 34.07 3.97 17.18
C LYS A 95 33.03 5.09 17.23
N GLY A 96 32.18 5.16 16.21
CA GLY A 96 31.05 6.07 16.18
C GLY A 96 29.73 5.31 16.17
N ASP A 97 28.65 6.02 16.51
CA ASP A 97 27.32 5.43 16.68
C ASP A 97 26.83 4.71 15.41
N TYR A 98 27.07 5.32 14.25
CA TYR A 98 26.61 4.81 12.94
C TYR A 98 27.75 4.37 12.00
N CYS A 99 28.98 4.81 12.30
CA CYS A 99 30.17 4.64 11.48
C CYS A 99 31.40 4.42 12.36
N ASN A 100 32.27 3.49 11.98
CA ASN A 100 33.59 3.37 12.61
C ASN A 100 34.56 4.19 11.75
N ASN A 101 35.06 5.32 12.25
CA ASN A 101 35.91 6.17 11.42
C ASN A 101 37.37 5.76 11.52
N THR A 102 37.87 5.07 10.50
CA THR A 102 39.28 4.67 10.40
C THR A 102 40.09 5.60 9.48
N GLN A 103 39.50 6.71 9.01
CA GLN A 103 40.11 7.61 8.03
C GLN A 103 40.88 8.76 8.69
N PRO A 104 42.12 9.08 8.24
CA PRO A 104 42.92 10.18 8.81
C PRO A 104 42.32 11.58 8.63
N ASN A 105 41.52 11.81 7.58
CA ASN A 105 40.91 13.10 7.27
C ASN A 105 39.51 13.27 7.88
N GLY A 106 39.03 12.27 8.63
CA GLY A 106 37.74 12.33 9.29
C GLY A 106 36.50 12.22 8.38
N ALA A 107 36.68 12.13 7.05
CA ALA A 107 35.60 12.25 6.07
C ALA A 107 35.13 10.88 5.58
N TYR A 108 33.83 10.63 5.67
CA TYR A 108 33.22 9.39 5.18
C TYR A 108 31.82 9.66 4.62
N HIS A 109 31.24 8.66 3.96
CA HIS A 109 29.93 8.76 3.35
C HIS A 109 28.97 7.76 3.99
N TRP A 110 27.74 8.21 4.27
CA TRP A 110 26.61 7.33 4.52
C TRP A 110 25.99 6.99 3.18
N GLU A 111 26.07 5.73 2.78
CA GLU A 111 25.17 5.20 1.76
C GLU A 111 23.88 4.76 2.46
N ILE A 112 22.78 5.44 2.12
CA ILE A 112 21.49 5.27 2.79
C ILE A 112 20.58 4.44 1.89
N LYS A 113 19.95 3.41 2.47
CA LYS A 113 18.89 2.64 1.83
C LYS A 113 17.59 2.79 2.61
N PHE A 114 16.50 2.68 1.88
CA PHE A 114 15.17 2.88 2.42
C PHE A 114 14.25 1.70 2.10
N TYR A 115 13.54 1.21 3.11
CA TYR A 115 12.66 0.06 3.02
C TYR A 115 11.27 0.45 3.57
N PRO A 116 10.37 0.99 2.70
CA PRO A 116 9.06 1.52 3.11
C PRO A 116 7.98 0.44 3.32
N LYS A 117 8.25 -0.81 2.94
CA LYS A 117 7.26 -1.91 2.96
C LYS A 117 7.30 -2.69 4.27
N VAL A 118 7.12 -2.01 5.40
CA VAL A 118 6.92 -2.72 6.67
C VAL A 118 5.58 -3.45 6.62
N GLU A 119 5.61 -4.75 6.89
CA GLU A 119 4.42 -5.59 6.90
C GLU A 119 3.83 -5.69 8.32
N ILE A 120 2.51 -5.59 8.43
CA ILE A 120 1.80 -5.94 9.67
C ILE A 120 0.81 -7.04 9.31
N VAL A 121 0.93 -8.20 9.96
CA VAL A 121 0.15 -9.40 9.63
C VAL A 121 0.34 -9.76 8.13
N ASN A 122 1.59 -9.83 7.68
CA ASN A 122 1.99 -10.20 6.30
C ASN A 122 1.40 -9.31 5.18
N GLN A 123 1.08 -8.05 5.48
CA GLN A 123 0.62 -7.07 4.49
C GLN A 123 1.33 -5.73 4.67
N PRO A 124 1.75 -5.04 3.59
CA PRO A 124 2.38 -3.73 3.69
C PRO A 124 1.38 -2.71 4.26
N TYR A 125 1.53 -2.34 5.53
CA TYR A 125 0.49 -1.60 6.27
C TYR A 125 0.33 -0.17 5.73
N LEU A 126 1.41 0.62 5.73
CA LEU A 126 1.39 2.01 5.25
C LEU A 126 1.49 2.09 3.72
N ALA A 127 2.40 1.31 3.12
CA ALA A 127 2.64 1.36 1.67
C ALA A 127 1.43 0.91 0.83
N ARG A 128 0.45 0.24 1.46
CA ARG A 128 -0.85 -0.01 0.84
C ARG A 128 -1.56 1.30 0.52
N TYR A 129 -1.73 2.20 1.49
CA TYR A 129 -2.55 3.42 1.33
C TYR A 129 -1.76 4.69 1.00
N PHE A 130 -0.47 4.71 1.30
CA PHE A 130 0.38 5.90 1.19
C PHE A 130 1.46 5.72 0.12
N ASP A 131 1.70 6.78 -0.62
CA ASP A 131 2.97 7.01 -1.31
C ASP A 131 3.99 7.48 -0.28
N ILE A 132 5.06 6.69 -0.13
CA ILE A 132 6.07 6.89 0.91
C ILE A 132 7.36 7.41 0.26
N SER A 133 7.85 8.54 0.76
CA SER A 133 9.10 9.16 0.27
C SER A 133 10.03 9.50 1.42
N LEU A 134 11.31 9.15 1.29
CA LEU A 134 12.36 9.55 2.22
C LEU A 134 13.28 10.57 1.56
N THR A 135 13.64 11.60 2.30
CA THR A 135 14.75 12.51 1.97
C THR A 135 15.74 12.57 3.13
N ALA A 136 17.02 12.76 2.80
CA ALA A 136 18.09 13.02 3.77
C ALA A 136 18.90 14.23 3.26
N ASP A 137 19.02 15.26 4.09
CA ASP A 137 19.52 16.61 3.73
C ASP A 137 18.91 17.13 2.41
N GLY A 138 17.60 16.94 2.24
CA GLY A 138 16.84 17.36 1.06
C GLY A 138 17.03 16.47 -0.20
N LYS A 139 17.93 15.48 -0.17
CA LYS A 139 18.12 14.54 -1.28
C LYS A 139 17.21 13.33 -1.13
N LYS A 140 16.48 12.99 -2.19
CA LYS A 140 15.56 11.84 -2.19
C LYS A 140 16.31 10.51 -2.17
N ILE A 141 15.84 9.59 -1.33
CA ILE A 141 16.32 8.21 -1.24
C ILE A 141 15.32 7.28 -1.93
N TRP A 142 15.78 6.60 -2.97
CA TRP A 142 15.10 5.67 -3.84
C TRP A 142 15.35 4.23 -3.39
N GLY A 143 14.55 3.76 -2.44
CA GLY A 143 14.56 2.37 -2.03
C GLY A 143 15.96 1.87 -1.66
N SER A 144 16.32 0.69 -2.19
CA SER A 144 17.63 0.06 -2.00
C SER A 144 18.65 0.36 -3.12
N ASN A 145 18.39 1.36 -3.97
CA ASN A 145 19.28 1.69 -5.09
C ASN A 145 20.71 1.98 -4.63
N ALA A 146 21.69 1.56 -5.44
CA ALA A 146 23.12 1.81 -5.21
C ALA A 146 23.46 3.31 -5.27
N HIS A 147 24.54 3.69 -4.59
CA HIS A 147 25.23 4.97 -4.70
C HIS A 147 24.48 6.19 -4.15
N GLN A 148 23.55 5.96 -3.23
CA GLN A 148 22.75 7.01 -2.58
C GLN A 148 23.48 7.57 -1.36
N ARG A 149 24.49 8.40 -1.63
CA ARG A 149 25.50 8.79 -0.64
C ARG A 149 25.33 10.22 -0.15
N ILE A 150 25.59 10.40 1.14
CA ILE A 150 25.69 11.70 1.80
C ILE A 150 27.03 11.77 2.52
N ARG A 151 27.79 12.85 2.25
CA ARG A 151 29.02 13.13 2.99
C ARG A 151 28.67 13.62 4.39
N VAL A 152 29.20 12.93 5.40
CA VAL A 152 28.96 13.25 6.80
C VAL A 152 30.31 13.46 7.48
N ASP A 153 30.61 14.70 7.82
CA ASP A 153 31.81 15.04 8.58
C ASP A 153 31.59 14.77 10.08
N ILE A 154 32.66 14.76 10.87
CA ILE A 154 32.61 14.53 12.33
C ILE A 154 31.74 15.59 13.01
N GLY A 155 30.83 15.17 13.89
CA GLY A 155 29.91 16.08 14.60
C GLY A 155 28.79 16.65 13.73
N LYS A 156 28.80 16.41 12.41
CA LYS A 156 27.75 16.86 11.51
C LYS A 156 26.47 16.06 11.74
N THR A 157 25.35 16.75 11.57
CA THR A 157 24.01 16.18 11.69
C THR A 157 23.36 16.09 10.32
N VAL A 158 22.82 14.92 9.99
CA VAL A 158 22.00 14.70 8.79
C VAL A 158 20.53 14.79 9.20
N THR A 159 19.76 15.59 8.49
CA THR A 159 18.31 15.73 8.72
C THR A 159 17.56 14.83 7.76
N PHE A 160 16.73 13.96 8.31
CA PHE A 160 15.88 13.06 7.57
C PHE A 160 14.44 13.53 7.60
N ARG A 161 13.74 13.27 6.50
CA ARG A 161 12.33 13.60 6.36
C ARG A 161 11.61 12.51 5.60
N LEU A 162 10.69 11.83 6.29
CA LEU A 162 9.79 10.82 5.77
C LEU A 162 8.41 11.47 5.51
N GLU A 163 7.92 11.33 4.28
CA GLU A 163 6.60 11.81 3.88
C GLU A 163 5.70 10.62 3.55
N LEU A 164 4.54 10.57 4.18
CA LEU A 164 3.44 9.67 3.86
C LEU A 164 2.34 10.49 3.20
N THR A 165 2.16 10.36 1.89
CA THR A 165 1.08 11.02 1.14
C THR A 165 -0.01 10.02 0.83
N LEU A 166 -1.26 10.27 1.23
CA LEU A 166 -2.37 9.39 0.90
C LEU A 166 -2.51 9.32 -0.63
N LYS A 167 -2.57 8.09 -1.17
CA LYS A 167 -2.72 7.86 -2.61
C LYS A 167 -3.97 8.56 -3.15
N LYS A 168 -3.89 9.07 -4.38
CA LYS A 168 -5.00 9.82 -5.00
C LYS A 168 -6.23 8.94 -5.22
N GLU A 169 -5.99 7.64 -5.35
CA GLU A 169 -6.95 6.56 -5.52
C GLU A 169 -7.65 6.17 -4.20
N ALA A 170 -7.18 6.65 -3.06
CA ALA A 170 -7.74 6.29 -1.78
C ALA A 170 -9.16 6.84 -1.62
N LEU A 171 -10.10 5.93 -1.32
CA LEU A 171 -11.45 6.26 -0.90
C LEU A 171 -11.65 5.87 0.57
N TYR A 172 -12.42 6.65 1.31
CA TYR A 172 -12.69 6.41 2.73
C TYR A 172 -14.21 6.32 3.00
N ASN A 173 -14.64 5.47 3.93
CA ASN A 173 -16.06 5.18 4.19
C ASN A 173 -16.72 5.99 5.31
N GLY A 174 -16.11 7.10 5.70
CA GLY A 174 -16.67 8.04 6.67
C GLY A 174 -15.69 9.14 7.00
N SER A 175 -16.12 10.12 7.80
CA SER A 175 -15.26 11.20 8.31
C SER A 175 -14.31 10.74 9.42
N GLY A 176 -14.05 9.43 9.52
CA GLY A 176 -13.20 8.88 10.58
C GLY A 176 -11.74 9.12 10.25
N ASP A 177 -11.00 9.66 11.20
CA ASP A 177 -9.58 9.92 11.00
C ASP A 177 -8.77 8.63 10.85
N TYR A 178 -7.67 8.70 10.11
CA TYR A 178 -6.66 7.64 10.11
C TYR A 178 -5.53 8.01 11.06
N THR A 179 -5.38 7.26 12.16
CA THR A 179 -4.33 7.51 13.15
C THR A 179 -3.23 6.46 13.04
N ILE A 180 -2.01 6.91 12.77
CA ILE A 180 -0.80 6.14 13.03
C ILE A 180 -0.50 6.29 14.51
N ARG A 181 -0.60 5.20 15.26
CA ARG A 181 -0.44 5.22 16.72
C ARG A 181 1.02 5.22 17.13
N LYS A 182 1.31 5.81 18.27
CA LYS A 182 2.59 5.73 18.96
C LYS A 182 3.09 4.28 19.02
N GLY A 183 4.37 4.10 18.71
CA GLY A 183 5.06 2.82 18.68
C GLY A 183 4.83 2.00 17.41
N GLN A 184 3.93 2.41 16.50
CA GLN A 184 3.75 1.71 15.23
C GLN A 184 4.98 1.88 14.33
N PRO A 185 5.42 0.80 13.66
CA PRO A 185 6.56 0.87 12.76
C PRO A 185 6.17 1.60 11.46
N LEU A 186 7.07 2.47 11.00
CA LEU A 186 6.86 3.35 9.85
C LEU A 186 7.61 2.85 8.61
N ALA A 187 8.91 2.61 8.76
CA ALA A 187 9.80 2.10 7.73
C ALA A 187 11.14 1.70 8.35
N VAL A 188 11.98 1.03 7.56
CA VAL A 188 13.37 0.73 7.93
C VAL A 188 14.32 1.54 7.06
N VAL A 189 15.35 2.12 7.67
CA VAL A 189 16.47 2.75 6.99
C VAL A 189 17.72 1.96 7.30
N SER A 190 18.60 1.75 6.33
CA SER A 190 19.94 1.27 6.61
C SER A 190 21.00 2.26 6.17
N ILE A 191 22.08 2.30 6.94
CA ILE A 191 23.23 3.16 6.72
C ILE A 191 24.43 2.24 6.57
N PHE A 192 25.05 2.30 5.39
CA PHE A 192 26.34 1.70 5.11
C PHE A 192 27.40 2.79 5.21
N CYS A 193 28.39 2.56 6.05
CA CYS A 193 29.49 3.48 6.19
C CYS A 193 30.57 3.21 5.14
N GLU A 194 30.84 4.18 4.26
CA GLU A 194 31.91 4.10 3.27
C GLU A 194 33.04 5.07 3.58
N ASN A 195 34.27 4.56 3.54
CA ASN A 195 35.50 5.32 3.63
C ASN A 195 35.77 6.13 2.34
N GLY A 196 36.32 7.34 2.45
CA GLY A 196 36.80 8.16 1.32
C GLY A 196 38.22 7.78 0.83
N GLY A 197 38.71 8.49 -0.19
CA GLY A 197 40.09 8.34 -0.67
C GLY A 197 41.11 8.99 0.29
N ARG A 198 42.30 8.40 0.43
CA ARG A 198 43.35 8.85 1.38
C ARG A 198 44.00 10.20 1.02
N ASN A 199 44.04 10.55 -0.26
CA ASN A 199 44.92 11.62 -0.78
C ASN A 199 44.23 12.68 -1.66
N SER A 200 42.91 12.66 -1.78
CA SER A 200 42.17 13.68 -2.52
C SER A 200 40.80 13.91 -1.88
N ASN A 201 40.24 15.10 -2.05
CA ASN A 201 38.81 15.35 -1.81
C ASN A 201 37.92 14.60 -2.82
N GLU A 202 38.51 13.81 -3.72
CA GLU A 202 37.81 13.01 -4.70
C GLU A 202 37.49 11.63 -4.12
N TRP A 203 36.22 11.27 -4.24
CA TRP A 203 35.68 10.02 -3.76
C TRP A 203 36.17 8.86 -4.64
N ILE A 204 36.75 7.83 -4.01
CA ILE A 204 37.11 6.58 -4.68
C ILE A 204 36.04 5.56 -4.30
N ASN A 205 35.28 5.06 -5.27
CA ASN A 205 34.25 4.05 -5.06
C ASN A 205 34.88 2.78 -4.48
N GLN A 206 34.71 2.59 -3.18
CA GLN A 206 35.17 1.39 -2.50
C GLN A 206 34.00 0.79 -1.74
N SER A 207 32.93 0.40 -2.46
CA SER A 207 31.87 -0.49 -1.97
C SER A 207 32.38 -1.78 -1.28
N GLN A 208 33.70 -2.02 -1.36
CA GLN A 208 34.48 -3.07 -0.72
C GLN A 208 35.03 -2.71 0.68
N MET A 209 34.71 -1.53 1.23
CA MET A 209 35.20 -1.05 2.54
C MET A 209 34.09 -0.64 3.50
N TYR A 210 32.94 -1.33 3.48
CA TYR A 210 31.96 -1.16 4.55
C TYR A 210 32.56 -1.59 5.88
N ASN A 211 32.71 -0.65 6.80
CA ASN A 211 33.32 -0.90 8.11
C ASN A 211 32.29 -0.99 9.24
N LYS A 212 31.06 -0.55 8.98
CA LYS A 212 29.91 -0.66 9.87
C LYS A 212 28.62 -0.62 9.06
N PHE A 213 27.64 -1.40 9.51
CA PHE A 213 26.29 -1.44 8.99
C PHE A 213 25.31 -1.13 10.13
N THR A 214 24.48 -0.10 9.98
CA THR A 214 23.44 0.21 10.96
C THR A 214 22.08 0.14 10.32
N GLY A 215 21.21 -0.71 10.86
CA GLY A 215 19.81 -0.73 10.49
C GLY A 215 18.96 -0.07 11.56
N ILE A 216 18.07 0.81 11.13
CA ILE A 216 17.25 1.67 11.97
C ILE A 216 15.80 1.37 11.68
N GLU A 217 15.11 0.82 12.68
CA GLU A 217 13.66 0.66 12.64
C GLU A 217 12.99 1.93 13.14
N MET A 218 12.24 2.61 12.28
CA MET A 218 11.57 3.85 12.66
C MET A 218 10.19 3.53 13.19
N LYS A 219 9.89 4.02 14.40
CA LYS A 219 8.59 3.88 15.06
C LYS A 219 8.04 5.27 15.38
N ALA A 220 6.72 5.44 15.30
CA ALA A 220 6.09 6.72 15.63
C ALA A 220 6.30 7.05 17.13
N ALA A 221 6.79 8.25 17.44
CA ALA A 221 6.99 8.69 18.83
C ALA A 221 5.66 9.11 19.51
N ASP A 222 4.70 9.55 18.70
CA ASP A 222 3.40 10.11 19.03
C ASP A 222 2.33 9.60 18.07
N ASP A 223 1.06 9.80 18.43
CA ASP A 223 -0.06 9.55 17.53
C ASP A 223 -0.09 10.65 16.45
N ALA A 224 -0.09 10.23 15.18
CA ALA A 224 -0.24 11.13 14.04
C ALA A 224 -1.55 10.84 13.32
N THR A 225 -2.45 11.82 13.33
CA THR A 225 -3.83 11.66 12.83
C THR A 225 -4.02 12.42 11.53
N LEU A 226 -4.37 11.69 10.47
CA LEU A 226 -4.80 12.25 9.20
C LEU A 226 -6.32 12.43 9.22
N HIS A 227 -6.76 13.69 9.15
CA HIS A 227 -8.16 14.03 9.08
C HIS A 227 -8.71 13.85 7.66
N PHE A 228 -9.73 13.03 7.50
CA PHE A 228 -10.44 12.90 6.23
C PHE A 228 -11.49 14.00 6.08
N SER A 229 -11.74 14.39 4.82
CA SER A 229 -12.75 15.39 4.52
C SER A 229 -14.12 14.93 5.00
N ARG A 230 -14.97 15.89 5.40
CA ARG A 230 -16.34 15.60 5.81
C ARG A 230 -17.09 14.89 4.68
N THR A 231 -17.70 13.73 4.98
CA THR A 231 -18.41 12.92 3.99
C THR A 231 -19.90 13.29 3.93
N CYS A 232 -20.62 12.74 2.94
CA CYS A 232 -22.08 12.83 2.96
C CYS A 232 -22.68 11.94 4.05
N MET A 233 -23.91 12.25 4.46
CA MET A 233 -24.71 11.43 5.38
C MET A 233 -25.90 10.85 4.64
N ILE A 234 -26.33 9.63 4.98
CA ILE A 234 -27.60 9.08 4.51
C ILE A 234 -28.73 9.97 5.06
N SER A 235 -29.56 10.50 4.16
CA SER A 235 -30.76 11.25 4.49
C SER A 235 -31.92 10.26 4.65
N GLY A 236 -32.48 10.17 5.86
CA GLY A 236 -33.56 9.23 6.18
C GLY A 236 -33.07 7.96 6.88
N ARG A 237 -33.78 6.84 6.65
CA ARG A 237 -33.48 5.55 7.30
C ARG A 237 -32.29 4.86 6.63
N ARG A 238 -31.38 4.33 7.44
CA ARG A 238 -30.23 3.53 6.97
C ARG A 238 -30.67 2.13 6.56
N ASP A 239 -31.56 1.54 7.34
CA ASP A 239 -32.21 0.27 7.03
C ASP A 239 -33.47 0.54 6.21
N LEU A 240 -33.48 0.03 4.98
CA LEU A 240 -34.58 0.18 4.04
C LEU A 240 -35.26 -1.16 3.82
N GLU A 241 -36.57 -1.18 3.96
CA GLU A 241 -37.42 -2.30 3.60
C GLU A 241 -38.18 -1.94 2.34
N VAL A 242 -38.09 -2.80 1.32
CA VAL A 242 -38.71 -2.59 0.00
C VAL A 242 -39.74 -3.68 -0.22
N ASN A 243 -41.01 -3.34 -0.03
CA ASN A 243 -42.11 -4.25 -0.30
C ASN A 243 -42.31 -4.38 -1.82
N LEU A 244 -42.16 -5.61 -2.31
CA LEU A 244 -42.31 -5.93 -3.72
C LEU A 244 -43.76 -6.31 -4.02
N ALA A 245 -44.27 -5.89 -5.18
CA ALA A 245 -45.56 -6.32 -5.68
C ALA A 245 -45.56 -7.84 -5.91
N PRO A 246 -46.64 -8.55 -5.53
CA PRO A 246 -46.74 -9.98 -5.76
C PRO A 246 -46.73 -10.29 -7.25
N VAL A 247 -46.09 -11.39 -7.61
CA VAL A 247 -45.97 -11.88 -8.99
C VAL A 247 -46.47 -13.30 -9.06
N THR A 248 -47.25 -13.62 -10.09
CA THR A 248 -47.74 -15.00 -10.27
C THR A 248 -46.65 -15.89 -10.84
N LYS A 249 -46.69 -17.19 -10.49
CA LYS A 249 -45.79 -18.21 -11.04
C LYS A 249 -45.76 -18.17 -12.57
N ALA A 250 -46.95 -18.20 -13.19
CA ALA A 250 -47.09 -18.24 -14.65
C ALA A 250 -46.46 -17.00 -15.32
N GLU A 251 -46.62 -15.82 -14.75
CA GLU A 251 -46.00 -14.61 -15.30
C GLU A 251 -44.47 -14.70 -15.26
N LEU A 252 -43.88 -15.10 -14.12
CA LEU A 252 -42.44 -15.18 -13.99
C LEU A 252 -41.83 -16.30 -14.84
N GLU A 253 -42.53 -17.42 -14.99
CA GLU A 253 -42.13 -18.51 -15.88
C GLU A 253 -42.10 -18.08 -17.35
N ASN A 254 -43.11 -17.29 -17.78
CA ASN A 254 -43.26 -16.82 -19.15
C ASN A 254 -42.34 -15.66 -19.50
N LYS A 255 -42.23 -14.64 -18.63
CA LYS A 255 -41.49 -13.41 -18.90
C LYS A 255 -40.02 -13.49 -18.48
N GLY A 256 -39.68 -14.38 -17.55
CA GLY A 256 -38.33 -14.55 -17.00
C GLY A 256 -37.85 -13.43 -16.08
N ARG A 257 -38.32 -12.18 -16.29
CA ARG A 257 -38.02 -11.01 -15.46
C ARG A 257 -39.25 -10.11 -15.29
N ILE A 258 -39.55 -9.70 -14.06
CA ILE A 258 -40.72 -8.87 -13.74
C ILE A 258 -40.34 -7.80 -12.72
N LYS A 259 -40.75 -6.55 -12.93
CA LYS A 259 -40.53 -5.44 -11.98
C LYS A 259 -41.33 -5.71 -10.70
N GLY A 260 -40.65 -5.78 -9.56
CA GLY A 260 -41.27 -5.98 -8.26
C GLY A 260 -41.46 -4.68 -7.48
N GLY A 261 -40.53 -3.75 -7.55
CA GLY A 261 -40.61 -2.51 -6.76
C GLY A 261 -39.47 -1.55 -7.07
N GLN A 262 -39.40 -0.46 -6.31
CA GLN A 262 -38.35 0.55 -6.43
C GLN A 262 -38.05 1.20 -5.09
N PHE A 263 -36.83 1.70 -4.92
CA PHE A 263 -36.42 2.46 -3.75
C PHE A 263 -35.40 3.53 -4.13
N ASP A 264 -35.28 4.55 -3.30
CA ASP A 264 -34.34 5.65 -3.49
C ASP A 264 -33.30 5.65 -2.38
N LEU A 265 -32.05 5.91 -2.74
CA LEU A 265 -30.99 6.29 -1.80
C LEU A 265 -30.74 7.79 -1.94
N LEU A 266 -30.75 8.48 -0.81
CA LEU A 266 -30.53 9.92 -0.73
C LEU A 266 -29.38 10.21 0.24
N LEU A 267 -28.35 10.91 -0.24
CA LEU A 267 -27.24 11.38 0.57
C LEU A 267 -27.31 12.90 0.71
N ASN A 268 -27.28 13.39 1.94
CA ASN A 268 -27.09 14.80 2.25
C ASN A 268 -25.58 15.11 2.25
N CYS A 269 -25.16 15.92 1.29
CA CYS A 269 -23.77 16.33 1.07
C CYS A 269 -23.57 17.83 1.32
N SER A 270 -24.54 18.54 1.90
CA SER A 270 -24.47 20.01 2.13
C SER A 270 -23.19 20.46 2.84
N GLN A 271 -22.77 19.72 3.86
CA GLN A 271 -21.56 19.98 4.66
C GLN A 271 -20.36 19.12 4.27
N ALA A 272 -20.48 18.31 3.20
CA ALA A 272 -19.38 17.45 2.79
C ALA A 272 -18.22 18.29 2.20
N GLU A 273 -17.07 17.67 2.01
CA GLU A 273 -15.89 18.25 1.35
C GLU A 273 -15.30 17.21 0.38
N ILE A 274 -16.19 16.52 -0.33
CA ILE A 274 -15.90 15.39 -1.21
C ILE A 274 -16.19 15.75 -2.67
N LYS A 275 -15.44 15.16 -3.59
CA LYS A 275 -15.67 15.30 -5.03
C LYS A 275 -16.63 14.24 -5.56
N ASN A 276 -16.43 12.99 -5.18
CA ASN A 276 -17.25 11.87 -5.62
C ASN A 276 -17.69 10.99 -4.45
N ALA A 277 -18.86 10.38 -4.59
CA ALA A 277 -19.35 9.31 -3.73
C ALA A 277 -19.44 8.02 -4.56
N TYR A 278 -18.97 6.93 -3.98
CA TYR A 278 -19.01 5.58 -4.54
C TYR A 278 -19.85 4.69 -3.63
N ILE A 279 -20.45 3.66 -4.20
CA ILE A 279 -21.26 2.69 -3.48
C ILE A 279 -20.82 1.27 -3.86
N MET A 280 -20.74 0.40 -2.86
CA MET A 280 -20.56 -1.04 -3.02
C MET A 280 -21.79 -1.75 -2.50
N PHE A 281 -22.15 -2.86 -3.14
CA PHE A 281 -23.23 -3.74 -2.68
C PHE A 281 -22.67 -5.13 -2.35
N THR A 282 -23.14 -5.68 -1.23
CA THR A 282 -22.81 -7.02 -0.74
C THR A 282 -24.11 -7.78 -0.50
N ASP A 283 -24.19 -8.99 -1.06
CA ASP A 283 -25.26 -9.94 -0.77
C ASP A 283 -25.07 -10.45 0.67
N GLN A 284 -26.00 -10.15 1.56
CA GLN A 284 -25.87 -10.53 2.97
C GLN A 284 -26.08 -12.03 3.19
N LEU A 285 -26.89 -12.68 2.34
CA LEU A 285 -27.18 -14.10 2.45
C LEU A 285 -26.07 -14.94 1.84
N ASP A 286 -25.29 -14.38 0.92
CA ASP A 286 -24.07 -14.97 0.35
C ASP A 286 -23.00 -13.88 0.10
N PRO A 287 -22.18 -13.53 1.11
CA PRO A 287 -21.14 -12.51 0.97
C PRO A 287 -20.07 -12.83 -0.09
N SER A 288 -20.00 -14.08 -0.56
CA SER A 288 -19.07 -14.51 -1.61
C SER A 288 -19.62 -14.28 -3.02
N ASN A 289 -20.89 -13.91 -3.16
CA ASN A 289 -21.56 -13.67 -4.43
C ASN A 289 -20.89 -12.53 -5.21
N LYS A 290 -20.44 -12.84 -6.44
CA LYS A 290 -19.79 -11.91 -7.38
C LYS A 290 -20.64 -11.58 -8.59
N THR A 291 -21.90 -12.01 -8.59
CA THR A 291 -22.83 -11.90 -9.72
C THR A 291 -23.73 -10.67 -9.58
N THR A 292 -24.68 -10.49 -10.50
CA THR A 292 -25.75 -9.48 -10.41
C THR A 292 -27.06 -10.04 -9.85
N LEU A 293 -27.10 -11.32 -9.49
CA LEU A 293 -28.25 -12.02 -8.97
C LEU A 293 -28.18 -12.07 -7.45
N LEU A 294 -29.09 -11.39 -6.77
CA LEU A 294 -29.19 -11.42 -5.32
C LEU A 294 -29.70 -12.78 -4.86
N THR A 295 -29.04 -13.35 -3.84
CA THR A 295 -29.55 -14.52 -3.15
C THR A 295 -30.86 -14.19 -2.45
N THR A 296 -31.81 -15.09 -2.62
CA THR A 296 -33.15 -15.01 -2.05
C THR A 296 -33.38 -16.18 -1.10
N GLN A 297 -34.36 -16.04 -0.21
CA GLN A 297 -34.77 -17.07 0.72
C GLN A 297 -36.29 -17.05 0.94
N ASN A 298 -36.82 -18.16 1.43
CA ASN A 298 -38.14 -18.27 2.04
C ASN A 298 -37.91 -18.73 3.49
N GLY A 299 -38.23 -17.89 4.47
CA GLY A 299 -37.77 -18.07 5.85
C GLY A 299 -36.24 -18.24 5.90
N SER A 300 -35.75 -19.34 6.45
CA SER A 300 -34.32 -19.67 6.54
C SER A 300 -33.77 -20.41 5.30
N THR A 301 -34.61 -20.76 4.33
CA THR A 301 -34.23 -21.63 3.22
C THR A 301 -33.89 -20.82 1.98
N LYS A 302 -32.64 -20.90 1.50
CA LYS A 302 -32.21 -20.24 0.26
C LYS A 302 -32.97 -20.77 -0.95
N ARG A 303 -33.48 -19.86 -1.78
CA ARG A 303 -34.17 -20.18 -3.02
C ARG A 303 -33.22 -20.16 -4.21
N LYS A 304 -33.39 -21.13 -5.11
CA LYS A 304 -32.62 -21.24 -6.36
C LYS A 304 -33.44 -20.84 -7.59
N ASP A 305 -34.76 -20.99 -7.50
CA ASP A 305 -35.74 -20.84 -8.58
C ASP A 305 -36.14 -19.38 -8.85
N VAL A 306 -36.03 -18.51 -7.85
CA VAL A 306 -36.29 -17.06 -7.98
C VAL A 306 -35.10 -16.29 -7.41
N LYS A 307 -34.63 -15.26 -8.10
CA LYS A 307 -33.57 -14.33 -7.67
C LYS A 307 -34.07 -12.89 -7.79
N PHE A 308 -33.37 -11.94 -7.18
CA PHE A 308 -33.59 -10.53 -7.45
C PHE A 308 -32.46 -9.92 -8.28
N ILE A 309 -32.82 -9.03 -9.19
CA ILE A 309 -31.89 -8.11 -9.84
C ILE A 309 -32.25 -6.71 -9.39
N ILE A 310 -31.25 -5.98 -8.90
CA ILE A 310 -31.38 -4.55 -8.60
C ILE A 310 -30.72 -3.79 -9.75
N GLN A 311 -31.43 -2.88 -10.39
CA GLN A 311 -30.88 -2.00 -11.42
C GLN A 311 -30.94 -0.56 -10.94
N ASP A 312 -29.93 0.22 -11.27
CA ASP A 312 -29.99 1.67 -11.07
C ASP A 312 -30.85 2.36 -12.13
N SER A 313 -31.02 3.68 -11.99
CA SER A 313 -31.80 4.52 -12.92
C SER A 313 -31.26 4.54 -14.35
N GLU A 314 -30.01 4.13 -14.58
CA GLU A 314 -29.40 4.01 -15.91
C GLU A 314 -29.61 2.60 -16.50
N GLY A 315 -30.29 1.71 -15.78
CA GLY A 315 -30.53 0.32 -16.17
C GLY A 315 -29.36 -0.62 -15.90
N LYS A 316 -28.28 -0.12 -15.25
CA LYS A 316 -27.13 -0.95 -14.91
C LYS A 316 -27.47 -1.84 -13.72
N ALA A 317 -27.28 -3.15 -13.89
CA ALA A 317 -27.46 -4.10 -12.80
C ALA A 317 -26.37 -3.93 -11.74
N VAL A 318 -26.79 -3.94 -10.48
CA VAL A 318 -25.90 -3.97 -9.32
C VAL A 318 -25.11 -5.27 -9.34
N GLN A 319 -23.78 -5.16 -9.30
CA GLN A 319 -22.89 -6.30 -9.07
C GLN A 319 -22.62 -6.43 -7.57
N TYR A 320 -22.66 -7.66 -7.07
CA TYR A 320 -22.33 -7.98 -5.68
C TYR A 320 -20.86 -8.35 -5.53
N GLY A 321 -20.35 -8.18 -4.31
CA GLY A 321 -19.01 -8.60 -3.93
C GLY A 321 -18.78 -8.43 -2.43
N PRO A 322 -17.65 -8.91 -1.92
CA PRO A 322 -17.35 -8.83 -0.50
C PRO A 322 -17.20 -7.36 -0.06
N ALA A 323 -17.65 -7.08 1.16
CA ALA A 323 -17.41 -5.79 1.79
C ALA A 323 -15.93 -5.67 2.20
N PRO A 324 -15.28 -4.51 1.95
CA PRO A 324 -13.94 -4.26 2.46
C PRO A 324 -13.90 -4.29 4.00
N THR A 325 -12.82 -4.83 4.56
CA THR A 325 -12.59 -4.84 6.02
C THR A 325 -11.92 -3.57 6.52
N SER A 326 -11.41 -2.72 5.62
CA SER A 326 -10.73 -1.47 5.94
C SER A 326 -11.64 -0.27 5.67
N SER A 327 -11.51 0.78 6.50
CA SER A 327 -12.16 2.07 6.27
C SER A 327 -11.62 2.82 5.05
N ILE A 328 -10.40 2.49 4.62
CA ILE A 328 -9.77 3.00 3.41
C ILE A 328 -9.67 1.87 2.38
N VAL A 329 -10.09 2.16 1.16
CA VAL A 329 -9.93 1.32 -0.02
C VAL A 329 -9.21 2.09 -1.11
N LEU A 330 -8.66 1.39 -2.09
CA LEU A 330 -8.03 2.02 -3.25
C LEU A 330 -8.90 1.75 -4.47
N TRP A 331 -9.22 2.81 -5.20
CA TRP A 331 -9.94 2.75 -6.47
C TRP A 331 -8.96 2.73 -7.64
N GLY A 332 -8.98 1.70 -8.46
CA GLY A 332 -8.18 1.70 -9.69
C GLY A 332 -8.21 0.38 -10.44
N GLU A 333 -8.18 0.49 -11.77
CA GLU A 333 -8.13 -0.62 -12.74
C GLU A 333 -6.77 -1.34 -12.81
N ASN A 334 -5.85 -1.06 -11.87
CA ASN A 334 -4.46 -1.54 -11.92
C ASN A 334 -4.33 -2.95 -11.33
N LYS A 335 -4.35 -3.93 -12.24
CA LYS A 335 -4.33 -5.39 -12.04
C LYS A 335 -3.07 -6.00 -11.39
N GLY A 336 -2.25 -5.23 -10.68
CA GLY A 336 -0.93 -5.69 -10.20
C GLY A 336 -0.90 -6.17 -8.75
N GLU A 337 -1.41 -5.36 -7.83
CA GLU A 337 -1.23 -5.57 -6.38
C GLU A 337 -2.43 -5.09 -5.53
N GLN A 338 -3.52 -4.67 -6.18
CA GLN A 338 -4.71 -4.09 -5.53
C GLN A 338 -5.90 -5.05 -5.54
N VAL A 339 -6.65 -5.08 -4.43
CA VAL A 339 -7.97 -5.73 -4.39
C VAL A 339 -8.88 -4.95 -5.32
N ASP A 340 -9.18 -5.54 -6.48
CA ASP A 340 -10.21 -5.02 -7.38
C ASP A 340 -11.58 -5.18 -6.70
N TYR A 341 -12.36 -4.10 -6.70
CA TYR A 341 -13.72 -4.05 -6.15
C TYR A 341 -14.70 -3.93 -7.31
N PRO A 342 -14.98 -5.01 -8.06
CA PRO A 342 -15.85 -4.96 -9.25
C PRO A 342 -17.29 -4.57 -8.90
N ASN A 343 -17.70 -4.72 -7.64
CA ASN A 343 -18.98 -4.30 -7.10
C ASN A 343 -19.04 -2.82 -6.70
N MET A 344 -17.94 -2.07 -6.86
CA MET A 344 -17.91 -0.64 -6.56
C MET A 344 -18.28 0.18 -7.79
N GLN A 345 -19.20 1.11 -7.60
CA GLN A 345 -19.70 1.97 -8.67
C GLN A 345 -19.85 3.41 -8.20
N LEU A 346 -19.79 4.35 -9.13
CA LEU A 346 -20.07 5.75 -8.85
C LEU A 346 -21.54 5.91 -8.41
N PHE A 347 -21.73 6.47 -7.22
CA PHE A 347 -23.05 6.86 -6.73
C PHE A 347 -23.44 8.24 -7.27
N GLY A 348 -22.50 9.18 -7.24
CA GLY A 348 -22.69 10.52 -7.77
C GLY A 348 -21.44 11.37 -7.65
N LYS A 349 -21.39 12.47 -8.42
CA LYS A 349 -20.36 13.50 -8.31
C LYS A 349 -20.98 14.71 -7.67
N ARG A 350 -20.32 15.31 -6.69
CA ARG A 350 -20.82 16.55 -6.11
C ARG A 350 -20.47 17.71 -7.02
N LEU A 351 -21.48 18.32 -7.61
CA LEU A 351 -21.38 19.64 -8.23
C LEU A 351 -21.53 20.70 -7.15
N SER A 352 -20.85 21.85 -7.29
CA SER A 352 -20.65 22.84 -6.22
C SER A 352 -21.93 23.35 -5.53
N ASN A 353 -23.10 23.19 -6.16
CA ASN A 353 -24.39 23.71 -5.70
C ASN A 353 -25.43 22.62 -5.39
N GLU A 354 -25.09 21.33 -5.42
CA GLU A 354 -26.05 20.25 -5.14
C GLU A 354 -25.90 19.76 -3.69
N PRO A 355 -26.88 20.05 -2.80
CA PRO A 355 -26.81 19.61 -1.41
C PRO A 355 -27.14 18.13 -1.22
N PHE A 356 -27.71 17.48 -2.24
CA PHE A 356 -28.11 16.08 -2.18
C PHE A 356 -27.63 15.30 -3.39
N LEU A 357 -27.19 14.07 -3.16
CA LEU A 357 -27.01 13.07 -4.21
C LEU A 357 -28.14 12.04 -4.07
N LYS A 358 -28.90 11.83 -5.15
CA LYS A 358 -30.01 10.87 -5.18
C LYS A 358 -29.76 9.83 -6.25
N LYS A 359 -29.97 8.55 -5.92
CA LYS A 359 -29.98 7.47 -6.90
C LYS A 359 -31.17 6.54 -6.65
N SER A 360 -31.94 6.29 -7.71
CA SER A 360 -33.11 5.41 -7.69
C SER A 360 -32.73 4.02 -8.18
N TYR A 361 -33.29 3.01 -7.53
CA TYR A 361 -33.05 1.60 -7.85
C TYR A 361 -34.38 0.89 -8.06
N THR A 362 -34.43 0.04 -9.09
CA THR A 362 -35.57 -0.82 -9.39
C THR A 362 -35.21 -2.26 -9.07
N VAL A 363 -36.10 -2.97 -8.38
CA VAL A 363 -35.94 -4.39 -8.04
C VAL A 363 -36.80 -5.22 -8.96
N PHE A 364 -36.20 -6.24 -9.57
CA PHE A 364 -36.86 -7.19 -10.45
C PHE A 364 -36.81 -8.59 -9.85
N TYR A 365 -37.92 -9.32 -9.93
CA TYR A 365 -37.93 -10.77 -9.88
C TYR A 365 -37.24 -11.30 -11.14
N GLN A 366 -36.35 -12.27 -10.96
CA GLN A 366 -35.65 -12.96 -12.04
C GLN A 366 -35.83 -14.47 -11.83
N ARG A 367 -36.29 -15.16 -12.87
CA ARG A 367 -36.30 -16.63 -12.89
C ARG A 367 -34.86 -17.13 -12.74
N GLY A 368 -34.66 -18.00 -11.76
CA GLY A 368 -33.41 -18.69 -11.46
C GLY A 368 -33.28 -19.97 -12.29
N VAL A 369 -33.18 -21.13 -11.62
CA VAL A 369 -33.01 -22.43 -12.33
C VAL A 369 -34.23 -22.78 -13.19
N LEU A 370 -34.00 -23.48 -14.30
CA LEU A 370 -35.02 -23.84 -15.28
C LEU A 370 -36.05 -24.88 -14.81
N THR A 371 -35.84 -25.54 -13.67
CA THR A 371 -36.64 -26.70 -13.20
C THR A 371 -38.03 -26.35 -12.62
N GLY A 372 -38.53 -25.14 -12.85
CA GLY A 372 -39.85 -24.66 -12.41
C GLY A 372 -39.77 -23.69 -11.22
N ILE A 373 -40.78 -22.83 -11.10
CA ILE A 373 -40.88 -21.86 -9.99
C ILE A 373 -41.89 -22.36 -8.96
N GLU A 374 -41.53 -22.30 -7.67
CA GLU A 374 -42.43 -22.66 -6.58
C GLU A 374 -43.18 -21.44 -6.03
N PRO A 375 -44.49 -21.52 -5.74
CA PRO A 375 -45.19 -20.46 -5.02
C PRO A 375 -44.64 -20.29 -3.59
N GLY A 376 -44.68 -19.06 -3.07
CA GLY A 376 -44.32 -18.77 -1.68
C GLY A 376 -43.57 -17.45 -1.52
N GLU A 377 -43.23 -17.13 -0.28
CA GLU A 377 -42.51 -15.91 0.06
C GLU A 377 -41.10 -15.90 -0.56
N VAL A 378 -40.63 -14.72 -0.91
CA VAL A 378 -39.27 -14.47 -1.42
C VAL A 378 -38.74 -13.21 -0.76
N GLN A 379 -37.66 -13.36 -0.02
CA GLN A 379 -36.94 -12.26 0.61
C GLN A 379 -35.50 -12.23 0.12
N GLY A 380 -34.88 -11.05 0.11
CA GLY A 380 -33.47 -10.85 -0.19
C GLY A 380 -32.92 -9.76 0.71
N LYS A 381 -31.60 -9.77 0.96
CA LYS A 381 -30.98 -8.82 1.87
C LYS A 381 -29.64 -8.34 1.35
N VAL A 382 -29.46 -7.03 1.32
CA VAL A 382 -28.29 -6.36 0.75
C VAL A 382 -27.69 -5.41 1.77
N ILE A 383 -26.38 -5.43 1.88
CA ILE A 383 -25.59 -4.41 2.58
C ILE A 383 -25.03 -3.47 1.52
N TYR A 384 -25.08 -2.17 1.77
CA TYR A 384 -24.38 -1.19 0.96
C TYR A 384 -23.36 -0.42 1.79
N ASN A 385 -22.22 -0.10 1.19
CA ASN A 385 -21.15 0.69 1.78
C ASN A 385 -20.84 1.88 0.89
N LEU A 386 -20.69 3.06 1.48
CA LEU A 386 -20.36 4.30 0.76
C LEU A 386 -18.90 4.65 0.97
N TYR A 387 -18.24 5.13 -0.08
CA TYR A 387 -16.84 5.54 -0.07
C TYR A 387 -16.67 6.89 -0.78
N TYR A 388 -15.74 7.72 -0.33
CA TYR A 388 -15.59 9.12 -0.77
C TYR A 388 -14.14 9.49 -1.08
N ASN A 389 -13.91 10.50 -1.95
CA ASN A 389 -12.58 11.06 -2.22
C ASN A 389 -12.49 12.57 -2.35
#